data_AF-A0ABC9W740-F1
#
_entry.id   AF-A0ABC9W740-F1
#
_cell.length_a   1.000
_cell.length_b   1.000
_cell.length_c   1.000
_cell.angle_alpha   90.00
_cell.angle_beta   90.00
_cell.angle_gamma   90.00
#
_symmetry.space_group_name_H-M   'P 1'
#
loop_
_entity.id
_entity.type
_entity.pdbx_description
1 polymer ?
#
loop_
_entity_poly.entity_id
_entity_poly.type
_entity_poly.pdbx_seq_one_letter_code
_entity_poly.pdbx_strand_id
1 'polypeptide(L)'
;MHQYMLENNQLENSFAEKDLGLLVDTMLNTKQQGALAAKKANGILGCIRRNVASRLAEVILPLYSALVRPHLEYCVQFWVPQYEKDMDMLERVQ
;
A
#
# COMPACT_ATOMS: atom_id res chain seq x y z
N MET A 1 -11.08 2.25 -28.97
CA MET A 1 -9.74 1.91 -28.45
C MET A 1 -8.72 2.59 -29.35
N HIS A 2 -7.87 3.45 -28.80
CA HIS A 2 -6.78 4.08 -29.56
C HIS A 2 -5.53 3.21 -29.48
N GLN A 3 -4.82 3.06 -30.59
CA GLN A 3 -3.50 2.41 -30.62
C GLN A 3 -2.43 3.46 -30.35
N TYR A 4 -1.68 3.25 -29.28
CA TYR A 4 -0.54 4.09 -28.93
C TYR A 4 0.74 3.43 -29.43
N MET A 5 1.63 4.23 -30.04
CA MET A 5 2.96 3.77 -30.44
C MET A 5 4.05 4.56 -29.73
N LEU A 6 5.10 3.86 -29.31
CA LEU A 6 6.32 4.45 -28.78
C LEU A 6 7.49 3.93 -29.63
N GLU A 7 8.27 4.84 -30.24
CA GLU A 7 9.44 4.47 -31.05
C GLU A 7 9.15 3.38 -32.10
N ASN A 8 8.02 3.51 -32.81
CA ASN A 8 7.49 2.55 -33.80
C ASN A 8 7.06 1.17 -33.24
N ASN A 9 7.01 1.00 -31.92
CA ASN A 9 6.45 -0.18 -31.27
C ASN A 9 5.03 0.11 -30.77
N GLN A 10 4.08 -0.78 -31.09
CA GLN A 10 2.73 -0.69 -30.55
C GLN A 10 2.76 -1.06 -29.06
N LEU A 11 2.24 -0.17 -28.21
CA LEU A 11 2.14 -0.43 -26.77
C LEU A 11 0.99 -1.40 -26.49
N GLU A 12 1.24 -2.35 -25.59
CA GLU A 12 0.19 -3.21 -25.06
C GLU A 12 -0.73 -2.42 -24.13
N ASN A 13 -2.03 -2.74 -24.17
CA ASN A 13 -2.97 -2.18 -23.22
C ASN A 13 -2.81 -2.90 -21.88
N SER A 14 -2.60 -2.13 -20.81
CA SER A 14 -2.66 -2.62 -19.44
C SER A 14 -3.97 -2.20 -18.77
N PHE A 15 -4.53 -3.09 -17.95
CA PHE A 15 -5.71 -2.80 -17.13
C PHE A 15 -5.35 -2.32 -15.72
N ALA A 16 -4.08 -2.45 -15.31
CA ALA A 16 -3.58 -1.95 -14.05
C ALA A 16 -2.09 -1.64 -14.13
N GLU A 17 -1.70 -0.45 -13.68
CA GLU A 17 -0.33 0.05 -13.76
C GLU A 17 0.18 0.36 -12.36
N LYS A 18 1.43 0.04 -12.08
CA LYS A 18 2.04 0.36 -10.79
C LYS A 18 2.89 1.62 -10.93
N ASP A 19 2.44 2.71 -10.32
CA ASP A 19 3.17 3.98 -10.31
C ASP A 19 3.33 4.51 -8.89
N LEU A 20 4.53 5.03 -8.57
CA LEU A 20 4.92 5.55 -7.26
C LEU A 20 4.59 4.62 -6.06
N GLY A 21 4.47 3.31 -6.31
CA GLY A 21 4.12 2.33 -5.29
C GLY A 21 2.62 2.07 -5.10
N LEU A 22 1.77 2.76 -5.86
CA LEU A 22 0.33 2.50 -5.96
C LEU A 22 0.04 1.67 -7.21
N LEU A 23 -0.93 0.77 -7.13
CA LEU A 23 -1.48 0.08 -8.30
C LEU A 23 -2.78 0.77 -8.72
N VAL A 24 -2.76 1.41 -9.87
CA VAL A 24 -3.87 2.16 -10.46
C VAL A 24 -4.50 1.28 -11.52
N ASP A 25 -5.72 0.80 -11.27
CA ASP A 25 -6.49 0.09 -12.28
C ASP A 25 -7.36 1.03 -13.11
N THR A 26 -7.86 0.55 -14.24
CA THR A 26 -8.71 1.34 -15.16
C THR A 26 -10.04 1.77 -14.55
N MET A 27 -10.46 1.17 -13.44
CA MET A 27 -11.69 1.48 -12.70
C MET A 27 -11.43 2.33 -11.45
N LEU A 28 -10.16 2.71 -11.20
CA LEU A 28 -9.69 3.32 -9.96
C LEU A 28 -10.12 2.54 -8.69
N ASN A 29 -10.14 1.22 -8.75
CA ASN A 29 -10.56 0.38 -7.64
C ASN A 29 -9.53 0.44 -6.51
N THR A 30 -9.93 1.10 -5.42
CA THR A 30 -9.07 1.32 -4.25
C THR A 30 -8.96 0.10 -3.34
N LYS A 31 -9.81 -0.92 -3.52
CA LYS A 31 -9.84 -2.15 -2.68
C LYS A 31 -8.52 -2.89 -2.65
N GLN A 32 -7.87 -3.03 -3.81
CA GLN A 32 -6.60 -3.75 -3.89
C GLN A 32 -5.46 -2.95 -3.23
N GLN A 33 -5.53 -1.62 -3.22
CA GLN A 33 -4.53 -0.78 -2.57
C GLN A 33 -4.48 -1.01 -1.07
N GLY A 34 -5.63 -0.97 -0.39
CA GLY A 34 -5.71 -1.19 1.06
C GLY A 34 -5.12 -2.55 1.45
N ALA A 35 -5.45 -3.60 0.71
CA ALA A 35 -4.89 -4.93 0.94
C ALA A 35 -3.37 -5.01 0.74
N LEU A 36 -2.83 -4.34 -0.29
CA LEU A 36 -1.39 -4.29 -0.56
C LEU A 36 -0.64 -3.48 0.50
N ALA A 37 -1.19 -2.33 0.91
CA ALA A 37 -0.66 -1.48 1.97
C ALA A 37 -0.61 -2.25 3.30
N ALA A 38 -1.74 -2.87 3.69
CA ALA A 38 -1.83 -3.69 4.90
C ALA A 38 -0.86 -4.87 4.87
N LYS A 39 -0.72 -5.56 3.73
CA LYS A 39 0.24 -6.67 3.59
C LYS A 39 1.68 -6.20 3.80
N LYS A 40 2.06 -5.06 3.21
CA LYS A 40 3.42 -4.51 3.35
C LYS A 40 3.70 -4.07 4.78
N ALA A 41 2.77 -3.34 5.38
CA ALA A 41 2.84 -2.88 6.77
C ALA A 41 2.96 -4.05 7.76
N ASN A 42 2.15 -5.11 7.59
CA ASN A 42 2.24 -6.34 8.40
C ASN A 42 3.58 -7.06 8.25
N GLY A 43 4.15 -7.08 7.04
CA GLY A 43 5.48 -7.65 6.81
C GLY A 43 6.57 -6.93 7.61
N ILE A 44 6.52 -5.60 7.63
CA ILE A 44 7.46 -4.76 8.38
C ILE A 44 7.24 -4.90 9.89
N LEU A 45 5.98 -4.88 10.36
CA LEU A 45 5.65 -5.10 11.76
C LEU A 45 6.15 -6.48 12.24
N GLY A 46 5.99 -7.52 11.42
CA GLY A 46 6.55 -8.84 11.69
C GLY A 46 8.09 -8.85 11.75
N CYS A 47 8.75 -8.06 10.91
CA CYS A 47 10.20 -7.87 10.94
C CYS A 47 10.66 -7.20 12.24
N ILE A 48 9.99 -6.13 12.67
CA ILE A 48 10.25 -5.44 13.94
C ILE A 48 10.12 -6.42 15.10
N ARG A 49 9.02 -7.19 15.13
CA ARG A 49 8.77 -8.21 16.18
C ARG A 49 9.86 -9.28 16.23
N ARG A 50 10.41 -9.70 15.09
CA ARG A 50 11.45 -10.75 15.04
C ARG A 50 12.84 -10.25 15.39
N ASN A 51 13.20 -9.03 14.96
CA ASN A 51 14.59 -8.57 15.00
C ASN A 51 14.91 -7.60 16.14
N VAL A 52 13.90 -6.93 16.71
CA VAL A 52 14.12 -6.06 17.88
C VAL A 52 14.00 -6.92 19.13
N ALA A 53 15.03 -6.99 19.97
CA ALA A 53 14.96 -7.76 21.22
C ALA A 53 14.08 -7.07 22.28
N SER A 54 14.15 -5.72 22.34
CA SER A 54 13.35 -4.91 23.25
C SER A 54 11.87 -4.90 22.84
N ARG A 55 10.98 -5.01 23.83
CA ARG A 55 9.53 -4.85 23.67
C ARG A 55 9.03 -3.55 24.30
N LEU A 56 9.94 -2.68 24.75
CA LEU A 56 9.59 -1.41 25.36
C LEU A 56 8.89 -0.51 24.34
N ALA A 57 7.80 0.14 24.77
CA ALA A 57 7.06 1.07 23.94
C ALA A 57 7.95 2.18 23.39
N GLU A 58 8.90 2.68 24.20
CA GLU A 58 9.89 3.70 23.79
C GLU A 58 10.77 3.28 22.61
N VAL A 59 10.94 1.97 22.38
CA VAL A 59 11.71 1.44 21.25
C VAL A 59 10.78 1.07 20.08
N ILE A 60 9.62 0.47 20.39
CA ILE A 60 8.68 -0.01 19.37
C ILE A 60 7.90 1.14 18.71
N LEU A 61 7.48 2.15 19.47
CA LEU A 61 6.68 3.26 18.95
C LEU A 61 7.42 4.10 17.89
N PRO A 62 8.71 4.47 18.07
CA PRO A 62 9.44 5.18 17.02
C PRO A 62 9.60 4.32 15.76
N LEU A 63 9.87 3.02 15.91
CA LEU A 63 10.03 2.10 14.78
C LEU A 63 8.72 1.90 14.01
N TYR A 64 7.61 1.73 14.73
CA TYR A 64 6.28 1.64 14.11
C TYR A 64 5.96 2.93 13.34
N SER A 65 6.18 4.09 13.97
CA SER A 65 5.87 5.40 13.37
C SER A 65 6.73 5.69 12.14
N ALA A 66 8.00 5.28 12.14
CA ALA A 66 8.90 5.52 11.02
C ALA A 66 8.76 4.50 9.88
N LEU A 67 8.39 3.25 10.18
CA LEU A 67 8.47 2.16 9.20
C LEU A 67 7.11 1.55 8.82
N VAL A 68 6.11 1.58 9.69
CA VAL A 68 4.80 0.95 9.43
C VAL A 68 3.78 2.02 9.02
N ARG A 69 3.68 3.09 9.81
CA ARG A 69 2.70 4.17 9.61
C ARG A 69 2.75 4.83 8.21
N PRO A 70 3.91 5.12 7.60
CA PRO A 70 3.96 5.72 6.28
C PRO A 70 3.31 4.83 5.21
N HIS A 71 3.36 3.50 5.35
CA HIS A 71 2.72 2.61 4.38
C HIS A 71 1.20 2.55 4.51
N LEU A 72 0.64 2.93 5.65
CA LEU A 72 -0.80 3.00 5.89
C LEU A 72 -1.37 4.37 5.53
N GLU A 73 -0.58 5.44 5.61
CA GLU A 73 -1.04 6.81 5.37
C GLU A 73 -0.64 7.35 3.97
N TYR A 74 0.35 6.74 3.32
CA TYR A 74 0.82 7.18 2.01
C TYR A 74 -0.30 7.13 0.96
N CYS A 75 -0.54 8.27 0.32
CA CYS A 75 -1.56 8.46 -0.71
C CYS A 75 -2.98 8.08 -0.28
N VAL A 76 -3.31 8.18 1.02
CA VAL A 76 -4.66 7.87 1.52
C VAL A 76 -5.75 8.67 0.81
N GLN A 77 -5.48 9.90 0.38
CA GLN A 77 -6.41 10.72 -0.43
C GLN A 77 -6.72 10.10 -1.80
N PHE A 78 -5.78 9.32 -2.35
CA PHE A 78 -5.89 8.67 -3.65
C PHE A 78 -6.66 7.36 -3.58
N TRP A 79 -6.58 6.65 -2.45
CA TRP A 79 -7.23 5.35 -2.28
C TRP A 79 -8.29 5.31 -1.19
N VAL A 80 -8.80 6.46 -0.71
CA VAL A 80 -9.76 6.56 0.41
C VAL A 80 -10.70 5.36 0.42
N PRO A 81 -10.64 4.49 1.44
CA PRO A 81 -11.40 3.25 1.46
C PRO A 81 -12.90 3.61 1.46
N GLN A 82 -13.57 3.31 0.35
CA GLN A 82 -14.98 3.65 0.16
C GLN A 82 -15.91 2.67 0.88
N TYR A 83 -15.39 1.51 1.28
CA TYR A 83 -16.13 0.43 1.93
C TYR A 83 -15.56 0.16 3.32
N GLU A 84 -16.46 -0.05 4.28
CA GLU A 84 -16.14 -0.36 5.68
C GLU A 84 -15.15 -1.53 5.84
N LYS A 85 -15.28 -2.55 4.99
CA LYS A 85 -14.35 -3.71 4.98
C LYS A 85 -12.90 -3.32 4.68
N ASP A 86 -12.68 -2.30 3.85
CA ASP A 86 -11.34 -1.85 3.48
C ASP A 86 -10.73 -1.01 4.61
N MET A 87 -11.57 -0.25 5.34
CA MET A 87 -11.18 0.44 6.58
C MET A 87 -10.79 -0.56 7.67
N ASP A 88 -11.63 -1.58 7.93
CA ASP A 88 -11.36 -2.62 8.92
C ASP A 88 -10.02 -3.33 8.68
N MET A 89 -9.66 -3.56 7.42
CA MET A 89 -8.39 -4.20 7.07
C MET A 89 -7.18 -3.35 7.46
N LEU A 90 -7.30 -2.02 7.37
CA LEU A 90 -6.23 -1.09 7.72
C LEU A 90 -6.18 -0.83 9.23
N GLU A 91 -7.33 -0.73 9.89
CA GLU A 91 -7.43 -0.61 11.35
C GLU A 91 -6.81 -1.80 12.06
N ARG A 92 -6.86 -3.01 11.48
CA ARG A 92 -6.16 -4.18 12.06
C ARG A 92 -4.64 -4.06 12.10
N VAL A 93 -4.07 -3.11 11.38
CA VAL A 93 -2.63 -2.84 11.36
C VAL A 93 -2.27 -1.64 12.25
N GLN A 94 -3.22 -0.73 12.48
CA GLN A 94 -3.10 0.40 13.42
C GLN A 94 -3.27 -0.02 14.87
#